data_AF-A0AAD5FHS0-F1
#
_entry.id   AF-A0AAD5FHS0-F1
#
_cell.length_a   1.000
_cell.length_b   1.000
_cell.length_c   1.000
_cell.angle_alpha   90.00
_cell.angle_beta   90.00
_cell.angle_gamma   90.00
#
_symmetry.space_group_name_H-M   'P 1'
#
loop_
_entity.id
_entity.type
_entity.pdbx_description
1 polymer ?
#
loop_
_entity_poly.entity_id
_entity_poly.type
_entity_poly.pdbx_seq_one_letter_code
_entity_poly.pdbx_strand_id
1 'polypeptide(L)'
;HDPESTAADEFQKKFKFNLMKKFQCLNGLMLQQENRTLLNEIYTELYITEGDSGDVNKEHEVKQIDAASRRNPTEDTPIKCSDIFKPLPEQDKAIRNVLEKLLPEQ
;
A
#
# COMPACT_ATOMS: atom_id res chain seq x y z
N HIS A 1 36.29 -3.82 7.87
CA HIS A 1 35.06 -3.00 7.93
C HIS A 1 34.95 -2.32 6.58
N ASP A 2 33.90 -2.61 5.82
CA ASP A 2 33.75 -2.10 4.45
C ASP A 2 33.21 -0.66 4.49
N PRO A 3 33.95 0.33 3.97
CA PRO A 3 33.50 1.72 3.96
C PRO A 3 32.26 1.95 3.08
N GLU A 4 32.03 1.16 2.03
CA GLU A 4 30.85 1.30 1.15
C GLU A 4 29.57 0.86 1.87
N SER A 5 29.64 -0.23 2.65
CA SER A 5 28.54 -0.69 3.49
C SER A 5 28.14 0.35 4.55
N THR A 6 29.10 1.13 5.04
CA THR A 6 28.86 2.13 6.08
C THR A 6 28.16 3.38 5.52
N ALA A 7 28.53 3.81 4.32
CA ALA A 7 27.92 4.94 3.63
C ALA A 7 26.47 4.66 3.19
N ALA A 8 26.20 3.44 2.70
CA ALA A 8 24.85 3.01 2.33
C ALA A 8 23.89 3.03 3.53
N ASP A 9 24.36 2.53 4.68
CA ASP A 9 23.60 2.52 5.94
C ASP A 9 23.29 3.94 6.45
N GLU A 10 24.25 4.86 6.37
CA GLU A 10 24.03 6.26 6.76
C GLU A 10 23.03 6.96 5.85
N PHE A 11 23.12 6.74 4.54
CA PHE A 11 22.15 7.27 3.58
C PHE A 11 20.75 6.74 3.88
N GLN A 12 20.62 5.42 4.10
CA GLN A 12 19.34 4.80 4.43
C GLN A 12 18.74 5.35 5.73
N LYS A 13 19.54 5.52 6.79
CA LYS A 13 19.11 6.12 8.06
C LYS A 13 18.63 7.56 7.85
N LYS A 14 19.38 8.37 7.10
CA LYS A 14 19.02 9.76 6.81
C LYS A 14 17.74 9.85 6.01
N PHE A 15 17.59 9.01 4.98
CA PHE A 15 16.40 8.93 4.17
C PHE A 15 15.16 8.56 5.00
N LYS A 16 15.26 7.50 5.83
CA LYS A 16 14.19 7.07 6.73
C LYS A 16 13.80 8.17 7.72
N PHE A 17 14.77 8.87 8.30
CA PHE A 17 14.51 10.00 9.20
C PHE A 17 13.76 11.14 8.50
N ASN A 18 14.18 11.51 7.30
CA ASN A 18 13.52 12.57 6.53
C ASN A 18 12.07 12.19 6.17
N LEU A 19 11.84 10.93 5.81
CA LEU A 19 10.50 10.42 5.52
C LEU A 19 9.61 10.50 6.76
N MET A 20 10.10 10.00 7.89
CA MET A 20 9.39 10.06 9.17
C MET A 20 9.01 11.50 9.53
N LYS A 21 9.97 12.42 9.50
CA LYS A 21 9.74 13.84 9.81
C LYS A 21 8.70 14.49 8.89
N LYS A 22 8.69 14.13 7.60
CA LYS A 22 7.76 14.69 6.61
C LYS A 22 6.32 14.22 6.81
N PHE A 23 6.13 12.97 7.25
CA PHE A 23 4.81 12.33 7.34
C PHE A 23 4.34 12.08 8.79
N GLN A 24 5.05 12.60 9.79
CA GLN A 24 4.74 12.41 11.21
C GLN A 24 3.38 13.00 11.62
N CYS A 25 2.97 14.13 11.02
CA CYS A 25 1.71 14.80 11.31
C CYS A 25 0.91 15.00 10.02
N LEU A 26 -0.41 14.81 10.07
CA LEU A 26 -1.29 15.29 9.00
C LEU A 26 -1.73 16.72 9.30
N ASN A 27 -1.53 17.63 8.35
CA ASN A 27 -1.93 19.04 8.46
C ASN A 27 -3.25 19.36 7.71
N GLY A 28 -4.19 18.40 7.59
CA GLY A 28 -5.24 18.51 6.57
C GLY A 28 -6.63 17.97 6.88
N LEU A 29 -6.90 17.38 8.04
CA LEU A 29 -8.29 17.21 8.47
C LEU A 29 -8.75 18.60 8.91
N MET A 30 -9.63 19.25 8.12
CA MET A 30 -9.90 20.69 8.12
C MET A 30 -10.58 21.27 9.39
N LEU A 31 -10.22 20.82 10.57
CA LEU A 31 -10.70 21.35 11.84
C LEU A 31 -9.58 22.13 12.52
N GLN A 32 -9.41 23.35 12.03
CA GLN A 32 -8.67 24.46 12.65
C GLN A 32 -7.16 24.24 12.83
N GLN A 33 -6.44 25.34 12.67
CA GLN A 33 -4.99 25.46 12.60
C GLN A 33 -4.23 25.03 13.88
N GLU A 34 -4.94 24.49 14.88
CA GLU A 34 -4.43 24.23 16.23
C GLU A 34 -4.03 22.77 16.51
N ASN A 35 -4.51 21.78 15.75
CA ASN A 35 -4.33 20.36 16.14
C ASN A 35 -3.57 19.53 15.09
N ARG A 36 -2.23 19.64 15.10
CA ARG A 36 -1.37 18.66 14.41
C ARG A 36 -1.56 17.30 15.07
N THR A 37 -2.34 16.43 14.44
CA THR A 37 -2.55 15.06 14.95
C THR A 37 -1.44 14.16 14.42
N LEU A 38 -0.87 13.32 15.28
CA LEU A 38 0.16 12.37 14.85
C LEU A 38 -0.49 11.29 13.99
N LEU A 39 0.17 10.89 12.91
CA LEU A 39 -0.37 9.88 11.99
C LEU A 39 -0.76 8.59 12.72
N ASN A 40 0.04 8.15 13.69
CA ASN A 40 -0.21 6.93 14.47
C ASN A 40 -1.43 7.01 15.39
N GLU A 41 -1.92 8.20 15.72
CA GLU A 41 -3.12 8.38 16.55
C GLU A 41 -4.41 8.21 15.75
N ILE A 42 -4.35 8.43 14.43
CA ILE A 42 -5.49 8.34 13.51
C ILE A 42 -5.32 7.23 12.47
N TYR A 43 -4.22 6.49 12.53
CA TYR A 43 -3.97 5.37 11.63
C TYR A 43 -5.01 4.29 11.87
N THR A 44 -5.83 4.05 10.86
CA THR A 44 -6.79 2.95 10.84
C THR A 44 -6.25 1.88 9.91
N GLU A 45 -6.25 0.63 10.38
CA GLU A 45 -5.89 -0.50 9.54
C GLU A 45 -6.95 -0.65 8.44
N LEU A 46 -6.49 -0.82 7.21
CA LEU A 46 -7.35 -1.07 6.06
C LEU A 46 -7.50 -2.57 5.84
N TYR A 47 -8.70 -2.99 5.43
CA TYR A 47 -8.91 -4.34 4.92
C TYR A 47 -8.44 -4.39 3.46
N ILE A 48 -7.24 -4.91 3.25
CA ILE A 48 -6.62 -5.02 1.93
C ILE A 48 -6.73 -6.47 1.49
N THR A 49 -7.19 -6.70 0.27
CA THR A 49 -7.28 -8.02 -0.35
C THR A 49 -6.63 -7.97 -1.72
N GLU A 50 -6.25 -9.14 -2.24
CA GLU A 50 -5.81 -9.24 -3.63
C GLU A 50 -6.99 -8.94 -4.56
N GLY A 51 -6.82 -7.95 -5.42
CA GLY A 51 -7.78 -7.68 -6.50
C GLY A 51 -7.59 -8.68 -7.63
N ASP A 52 -8.63 -8.87 -8.45
CA ASP A 52 -8.48 -9.68 -9.66
C ASP A 52 -7.32 -9.19 -10.52
N SER A 53 -6.38 -10.08 -10.81
CA SER A 53 -5.46 -9.88 -11.93
C SER A 53 -6.33 -9.91 -13.18
N GLY A 54 -6.89 -8.76 -13.56
CA GLY A 54 -7.60 -8.65 -14.82
C GLY A 54 -6.64 -9.14 -15.89
N ASP A 55 -6.91 -10.32 -16.45
CA ASP A 55 -6.14 -10.85 -17.56
C ASP A 55 -6.12 -9.74 -18.60
N VAL A 56 -4.95 -9.13 -18.78
CA VAL A 56 -4.77 -8.09 -19.78
C VAL A 56 -4.78 -8.84 -21.10
N ASN A 57 -5.98 -9.12 -21.61
CA ASN A 57 -6.17 -9.77 -22.88
C ASN A 57 -5.48 -8.89 -23.92
N LYS A 58 -4.33 -9.33 -24.44
CA LYS A 58 -3.48 -8.54 -25.35
C LYS A 58 -4.10 -8.37 -26.73
N GLU A 59 -5.26 -8.97 -26.95
CA GLU A 59 -6.01 -8.97 -28.19
C GLU A 59 -7.39 -8.38 -27.92
N HIS A 60 -7.54 -7.08 -28.24
CA HIS A 60 -8.78 -6.29 -28.17
C HIS A 60 -9.22 -5.78 -26.78
N GLU A 61 -9.47 -4.47 -26.69
CA GLU A 61 -10.05 -3.79 -25.52
C GLU A 61 -11.53 -4.18 -25.34
N VAL A 62 -11.79 -5.42 -24.96
CA VAL A 62 -13.13 -5.81 -24.50
C VAL A 62 -13.26 -5.36 -23.04
N LYS A 63 -13.98 -4.24 -22.84
CA LYS A 63 -14.39 -3.72 -21.54
C LYS A 63 -15.09 -4.83 -20.72
N GLN A 64 -14.36 -5.49 -19.82
CA GLN A 64 -14.96 -6.31 -18.77
C GLN A 64 -15.20 -5.42 -17.55
N ILE A 65 -16.41 -4.89 -17.49
CA ILE A 65 -16.95 -4.22 -16.31
C ILE A 65 -17.77 -5.29 -15.57
N ASP A 66 -17.55 -5.42 -14.25
CA ASP A 66 -18.51 -6.00 -13.28
C ASP A 66 -18.54 -7.51 -12.96
N ALA A 67 -17.39 -8.20 -12.93
CA ALA A 67 -17.30 -9.46 -12.14
C ALA A 67 -16.80 -9.25 -10.69
N ALA A 68 -15.95 -8.24 -10.47
CA ALA A 68 -15.30 -8.02 -9.18
C ALA A 68 -16.25 -7.57 -8.04
N SER A 69 -17.46 -7.08 -8.35
CA SER A 69 -18.42 -6.61 -7.34
C SER A 69 -19.21 -7.76 -6.66
N ARG A 70 -19.06 -9.01 -7.12
CA ARG A 70 -19.87 -10.16 -6.66
C ARG A 70 -19.14 -11.13 -5.72
N ARG A 71 -17.91 -10.85 -5.28
CA ARG A 71 -17.25 -11.72 -4.29
C ARG A 71 -17.81 -11.48 -2.90
N ASN A 72 -18.14 -12.58 -2.22
CA ASN A 72 -18.49 -12.54 -0.82
C ASN A 72 -17.20 -12.29 -0.01
N PRO A 73 -17.18 -11.37 0.97
CA PRO A 73 -15.99 -11.05 1.79
C PRO A 73 -15.37 -12.25 2.53
N THR A 74 -16.07 -13.38 2.55
CA THR A 74 -15.76 -14.57 3.33
C THR A 74 -14.66 -15.45 2.71
N GLU A 75 -14.31 -15.26 1.43
CA GLU A 75 -13.27 -16.04 0.74
C GLU A 75 -11.94 -15.30 0.54
N ASP A 76 -11.88 -14.00 0.83
CA ASP A 76 -10.68 -13.20 0.59
C ASP A 76 -9.63 -13.41 1.69
N THR A 77 -8.36 -13.55 1.29
CA THR A 77 -7.23 -13.56 2.23
C THR A 77 -6.79 -12.13 2.52
N PRO A 78 -6.87 -11.64 3.77
CA PRO A 78 -6.44 -10.29 4.10
C PRO A 78 -4.92 -10.15 4.00
N ILE A 79 -4.47 -9.05 3.41
CA ILE A 79 -3.07 -8.69 3.22
C ILE A 79 -2.73 -7.55 4.19
N LYS A 80 -1.65 -7.69 4.95
CA LYS A 80 -1.14 -6.59 5.78
C LYS A 80 -0.48 -5.53 4.89
N CYS A 81 -0.66 -4.25 5.21
CA CYS A 81 -0.03 -3.16 4.48
C CYS A 81 1.52 -3.30 4.41
N SER A 82 2.15 -3.81 5.46
CA SER A 82 3.60 -4.08 5.48
C SER A 82 4.07 -5.19 4.54
N ASP A 83 3.14 -6.02 4.07
CA ASP A 83 3.42 -7.24 3.32
C ASP A 83 3.06 -7.11 1.84
N ILE A 84 2.56 -5.95 1.40
CA ILE A 84 2.09 -5.68 0.02
C ILE A 84 3.16 -5.99 -1.06
N PHE A 85 4.45 -5.86 -0.75
CA PHE A 85 5.54 -6.14 -1.70
C PHE A 85 6.14 -7.54 -1.55
N LYS A 86 5.69 -8.31 -0.55
CA LYS A 86 6.16 -9.69 -0.36
C LYS A 86 5.52 -10.57 -1.44
N PRO A 87 6.22 -11.65 -1.85
CA PRO A 87 5.61 -12.64 -2.72
C PRO A 87 4.38 -13.26 -2.03
N LEU A 88 3.31 -13.46 -2.79
CA LEU A 88 2.14 -14.23 -2.35
C LEU A 88 2.50 -15.73 -2.27
N PRO A 89 1.71 -16.57 -1.57
CA PRO A 89 2.03 -18.00 -1.41
C PRO A 89 2.26 -18.76 -2.72
N GLU A 90 1.67 -18.28 -3.83
CA GLU A 90 1.78 -18.88 -5.17
C GLU A 90 2.84 -18.23 -6.07
N GLN A 91 3.56 -17.21 -5.58
CA GLN A 91 4.54 -16.46 -6.36
C GLN A 91 5.94 -16.54 -5.73
N ASP A 92 6.94 -16.89 -6.55
CA ASP A 92 8.34 -16.92 -6.11
C ASP A 92 9.05 -15.54 -6.17
N LYS A 93 8.45 -14.58 -6.91
CA LYS A 93 9.07 -13.27 -7.16
C LYS A 93 8.41 -12.19 -6.33
N ALA A 94 9.22 -11.28 -5.80
CA ALA A 94 8.72 -10.10 -5.11
C ALA A 94 7.90 -9.20 -6.05
N ILE A 95 6.82 -8.63 -5.52
CA ILE A 95 5.95 -7.72 -6.24
C ILE A 95 6.70 -6.41 -6.45
N ARG A 96 6.70 -5.89 -7.69
CA ARG A 96 7.34 -4.61 -8.04
C ARG A 96 6.36 -3.47 -8.24
N ASN A 97 5.14 -3.78 -8.66
CA ASN A 97 4.09 -2.82 -8.98
C ASN A 97 2.78 -3.27 -8.33
N VAL A 98 2.03 -2.32 -7.78
CA VAL A 98 0.73 -2.55 -7.12
C VAL A 98 -0.25 -1.53 -7.68
N LEU A 99 -1.45 -2.00 -8.01
CA LEU A 99 -2.59 -1.13 -8.35
C LEU A 99 -3.62 -1.28 -7.23
N GLU A 100 -3.99 -0.18 -6.61
CA GLU A 100 -5.03 -0.16 -5.59
C GLU A 100 -6.38 0.23 -6.21
N LYS A 101 -7.44 -0.44 -5.78
CA LYS A 101 -8.82 -0.12 -6.13
C LYS A 101 -9.61 0.04 -4.84
N LEU A 102 -10.20 1.22 -4.65
CA LEU A 102 -11.13 1.46 -3.55
C LEU A 102 -12.52 0.98 -3.96
N LEU A 103 -13.16 0.23 -3.08
CA LEU A 103 -14.58 -0.08 -3.23
C LEU A 103 -15.40 1.15 -2.82
N PRO A 104 -16.49 1.48 -3.54
CA PRO A 104 -17.38 2.55 -3.13
C PRO A 104 -17.98 2.24 -1.75
N GLU A 105 -18.08 3.27 -0.91
CA GLU A 105 -18.83 3.20 0.34
C GLU A 105 -20.31 2.93 0.01
N GLN A 106 -20.95 2.00 0.75
CA GLN A 106 -22.39 1.71 0.62
C GLN A 106 -23.23 2.77 1.34
#